data_AF-A0A4R5MDG0-F1
#
_entry.id   AF-A0A4R5MDG0-F1
#
_cell.length_a   1.000
_cell.length_b   1.000
_cell.length_c   1.000
_cell.angle_alpha   90.00
_cell.angle_beta   90.00
_cell.angle_gamma   90.00
#
_symmetry.space_group_name_H-M   'P 1'
#
loop_
_entity.id
_entity.type
_entity.pdbx_description
1 polymer ?
#
loop_
_entity_poly.entity_id
_entity_poly.type
_entity_poly.pdbx_seq_one_letter_code
_entity_poly.pdbx_strand_id
1 'polypeptide(L)'
;MATKRKTPEPAVKQTPAIHAQQDERGLRPAIFDPLPTQAQSNRPDGERGKEWYAEWMTADDWLKPDRLVTAAQAALLLCGVNPLHYKGNPATQIVAAQEDIEAAPINLSMHDEDGKRLGFIDARDVHRRLIALFDSIQNTKTNEQRTLLQWLNIARKSEIPYHTWVNHFLTPGDADELSETRERSYRKQIAGLAMLLANKSNRYKKDDGTPNADNIADDVRSLLDPLPRENTRGAGDTQIRENIGKGMELLQLPKKS
;
A
#
# COMPACT_ATOMS: atom_id res chain seq x y z
N MET A 1 75.64 4.30 -31.00
CA MET A 1 75.06 2.98 -31.35
C MET A 1 73.69 2.86 -30.70
N ALA A 2 72.62 2.98 -31.48
CA ALA A 2 71.24 2.94 -31.01
C ALA A 2 70.53 1.75 -31.66
N THR A 3 70.11 0.77 -30.86
CA THR A 3 69.37 -0.41 -31.31
C THR A 3 67.87 -0.15 -31.21
N LYS A 4 67.23 0.11 -32.35
CA LYS A 4 65.77 0.17 -32.50
C LYS A 4 65.18 -1.23 -32.29
N ARG A 5 64.38 -1.43 -31.24
CA ARG A 5 63.53 -2.61 -31.07
C ARG A 5 62.28 -2.46 -31.93
N LYS A 6 62.01 -3.49 -32.75
CA LYS A 6 60.88 -3.60 -33.67
C LYS A 6 59.72 -4.28 -32.91
N THR A 7 58.62 -3.57 -32.73
CA THR A 7 57.38 -4.09 -32.10
C THR A 7 56.69 -5.05 -33.06
N PRO A 8 56.26 -6.26 -32.63
CA PRO A 8 55.49 -7.17 -33.48
C PRO A 8 54.01 -6.77 -33.54
N GLU A 9 53.45 -6.83 -34.75
CA GLU A 9 52.01 -6.71 -35.03
C GLU A 9 51.21 -7.88 -34.42
N PRO A 10 50.02 -7.65 -33.87
CA PRO A 10 49.15 -8.72 -33.41
C PRO A 10 48.48 -9.45 -34.59
N ALA A 11 48.58 -10.78 -34.58
CA ALA A 11 47.95 -11.67 -35.54
C ALA A 11 46.41 -11.61 -35.42
N VAL A 12 45.75 -11.23 -36.53
CA VAL A 12 44.30 -11.30 -36.69
C VAL A 12 43.89 -12.78 -36.79
N LYS A 13 43.26 -13.31 -35.73
CA LYS A 13 42.62 -14.62 -35.77
C LYS A 13 41.31 -14.52 -36.54
N GLN A 14 41.28 -15.10 -37.74
CA GLN A 14 40.05 -15.29 -38.50
C GLN A 14 39.14 -16.29 -37.77
N THR A 15 37.93 -15.86 -37.46
CA THR A 15 36.86 -16.70 -36.92
C THR A 15 36.23 -17.50 -38.06
N PRO A 16 36.04 -18.83 -37.94
CA PRO A 16 35.36 -19.60 -38.97
C PRO A 16 33.87 -19.25 -39.01
N ALA A 17 33.35 -19.05 -40.22
CA ALA A 17 31.93 -18.85 -40.48
C ALA A 17 31.16 -20.12 -40.08
N ILE A 18 30.31 -20.01 -39.06
CA ILE A 18 29.35 -21.04 -38.70
C ILE A 18 28.23 -21.00 -39.74
N HIS A 19 28.22 -22.01 -40.60
CA HIS A 19 27.15 -22.29 -41.55
C HIS A 19 25.94 -22.83 -40.75
N ALA A 20 24.94 -21.99 -40.53
CA ALA A 20 23.67 -22.41 -39.96
C ALA A 20 22.83 -23.10 -41.05
N GLN A 21 22.81 -24.43 -41.03
CA GLN A 21 21.80 -25.23 -41.74
C GLN A 21 20.42 -24.90 -41.15
N GLN A 22 19.55 -24.30 -41.96
CA GLN A 22 18.12 -24.20 -41.69
C GLN A 22 17.52 -25.61 -41.81
N ASP A 23 17.19 -26.22 -40.67
CA ASP A 23 16.34 -27.41 -40.60
C ASP A 23 14.88 -26.92 -40.57
N GLU A 24 14.24 -26.88 -41.74
CA GLU A 24 12.82 -26.56 -41.91
C GLU A 24 11.95 -27.73 -41.45
N ARG A 25 11.93 -28.00 -40.14
CA ARG A 25 10.96 -28.91 -39.52
C ARG A 25 10.00 -28.15 -38.64
N GLY A 26 8.92 -27.71 -39.30
CA GLY A 26 7.57 -27.55 -38.78
C GLY A 26 7.38 -27.61 -37.26
N LEU A 27 7.80 -26.56 -36.56
CA LEU A 27 7.21 -26.18 -35.29
C LEU A 27 6.15 -25.14 -35.61
N ARG A 28 4.89 -25.60 -35.66
CA ARG A 28 3.75 -24.70 -35.60
C ARG A 28 3.97 -23.80 -34.37
N PRO A 29 3.86 -22.46 -34.50
CA PRO A 29 3.77 -21.64 -33.30
C PRO A 29 2.60 -22.19 -32.49
N ALA A 30 2.84 -22.45 -31.20
CA ALA A 30 1.75 -22.62 -30.27
C ALA A 30 0.88 -21.37 -30.45
N ILE A 31 -0.27 -21.55 -31.09
CA ILE A 31 -1.35 -20.58 -31.08
C ILE A 31 -1.67 -20.51 -29.59
N PHE A 32 -1.12 -19.50 -28.92
CA PHE A 32 -1.68 -19.02 -27.68
C PHE A 32 -3.10 -18.66 -28.06
N ASP A 33 -4.06 -19.49 -27.65
CA ASP A 33 -5.44 -19.06 -27.61
C ASP A 33 -5.42 -17.73 -26.85
N PRO A 34 -5.80 -16.60 -27.47
CA PRO A 34 -5.96 -15.38 -26.71
C PRO A 34 -6.89 -15.73 -25.56
N LEU A 35 -6.42 -15.47 -24.32
CA LEU A 35 -7.28 -15.52 -23.15
C LEU A 35 -8.60 -14.84 -23.53
N PRO A 36 -9.74 -15.44 -23.17
CA PRO A 36 -11.02 -14.92 -23.63
C PRO A 36 -11.06 -13.42 -23.34
N THR A 37 -11.33 -12.64 -24.38
CA THR A 37 -11.59 -11.20 -24.38
C THR A 37 -12.89 -10.90 -23.62
N GLN A 38 -13.10 -11.52 -22.46
CA GLN A 38 -14.27 -11.42 -21.61
C GLN A 38 -14.06 -10.50 -20.40
N ALA A 39 -12.86 -9.95 -20.19
CA ALA A 39 -12.68 -8.85 -19.25
C ALA A 39 -13.02 -7.47 -19.84
N GLN A 40 -13.31 -7.38 -21.15
CA GLN A 40 -13.75 -6.15 -21.82
C GLN A 40 -15.26 -6.18 -22.07
N SER A 41 -16.05 -6.27 -20.99
CA SER A 41 -17.47 -5.93 -21.14
C SER A 41 -17.60 -4.40 -21.18
N ASN A 42 -18.25 -3.89 -22.21
CA ASN A 42 -18.71 -2.50 -22.34
C ASN A 42 -19.68 -2.16 -21.19
N ARG A 43 -19.19 -2.01 -19.95
CA ARG A 43 -20.04 -1.72 -18.80
C ARG A 43 -19.85 -0.28 -18.32
N PRO A 44 -20.96 0.46 -18.12
CA PRO A 44 -20.93 1.85 -17.68
C PRO A 44 -20.23 1.97 -16.32
N ASP A 45 -19.57 3.11 -16.11
CA ASP A 45 -18.64 3.43 -15.00
C ASP A 45 -19.18 3.15 -13.56
N GLY A 46 -20.47 2.83 -13.38
CA GLY A 46 -21.11 2.62 -12.09
C GLY A 46 -20.97 1.22 -11.46
N GLU A 47 -20.70 0.17 -12.24
CA GLU A 47 -20.62 -1.22 -11.71
C GLU A 47 -19.18 -1.76 -11.57
N ARG A 48 -18.17 -1.01 -12.02
CA ARG A 48 -16.76 -1.46 -12.06
C ARG A 48 -16.12 -1.70 -10.68
N GLY A 49 -16.72 -1.22 -9.58
CA GLY A 49 -16.10 -1.26 -8.26
C GLY A 49 -16.24 -2.58 -7.49
N LYS A 50 -17.29 -3.37 -7.74
CA LYS A 50 -17.64 -4.53 -6.89
C LYS A 50 -17.17 -5.88 -7.46
N GLU A 51 -17.14 -6.04 -8.78
CA GLU A 51 -16.81 -7.32 -9.43
C GLU A 51 -15.32 -7.46 -9.78
N TRP A 52 -14.58 -6.35 -9.86
CA TRP A 52 -13.16 -6.35 -10.22
C TRP A 52 -12.25 -7.03 -9.18
N TYR A 53 -12.76 -7.39 -8.00
CA TYR A 53 -12.04 -8.10 -6.93
C TYR A 53 -12.62 -9.48 -6.59
N ALA A 54 -13.70 -9.90 -7.26
CA ALA A 54 -14.62 -10.89 -6.69
C ALA A 54 -14.11 -12.34 -6.67
N GLU A 55 -13.05 -12.69 -7.40
CA GLU A 55 -12.68 -14.10 -7.55
C GLU A 55 -11.38 -14.56 -6.86
N TRP A 56 -10.39 -13.68 -6.61
CA TRP A 56 -9.05 -14.13 -6.18
C TRP A 56 -8.45 -13.35 -5.01
N MET A 57 -8.85 -12.09 -4.80
CA MET A 57 -8.31 -11.25 -3.74
C MET A 57 -9.14 -9.97 -3.56
N THR A 58 -9.49 -9.63 -2.32
CA THR A 58 -10.25 -8.40 -2.01
C THR A 58 -9.34 -7.17 -2.04
N ALA A 59 -9.89 -5.97 -2.24
CA ALA A 59 -9.09 -4.74 -2.12
C ALA A 59 -8.51 -4.56 -0.69
N ASP A 60 -9.23 -5.05 0.33
CA ASP A 60 -8.75 -5.07 1.72
C ASP A 60 -7.44 -5.85 1.85
N ASP A 61 -7.27 -6.94 1.10
CA ASP A 61 -6.04 -7.72 1.11
C ASP A 61 -4.84 -6.93 0.59
N TRP A 62 -5.05 -5.98 -0.33
CA TRP A 62 -3.99 -5.12 -0.87
C TRP A 62 -3.65 -3.95 0.06
N LEU A 63 -4.60 -3.52 0.88
CA LEU A 63 -4.45 -2.42 1.84
C LEU A 63 -4.01 -2.87 3.24
N LYS A 64 -3.79 -4.18 3.44
CA LYS A 64 -3.24 -4.75 4.68
C LYS A 64 -1.90 -4.07 5.07
N PRO A 65 -1.75 -3.57 6.32
CA PRO A 65 -0.55 -2.85 6.76
C PRO A 65 0.75 -3.67 6.71
N ASP A 66 0.65 -4.98 6.83
CA ASP A 66 1.75 -5.94 6.79
C ASP A 66 2.06 -6.43 5.36
N ARG A 67 1.20 -6.10 4.39
CA ARG A 67 1.41 -6.49 3.02
C ARG A 67 2.30 -5.48 2.29
N LEU A 68 3.46 -5.97 1.92
CA LEU A 68 4.42 -5.26 1.10
C LEU A 68 4.12 -5.49 -0.38
N VAL A 69 4.20 -4.43 -1.18
CA VAL A 69 4.00 -4.46 -2.63
C VAL A 69 5.18 -3.80 -3.33
N THR A 70 5.55 -4.37 -4.49
CA THR A 70 6.61 -3.80 -5.33
C THR A 70 6.12 -2.52 -6.01
N ALA A 71 7.06 -1.68 -6.49
CA ALA A 71 6.75 -0.50 -7.27
C ALA A 71 5.86 -0.83 -8.48
N ALA A 72 6.21 -1.88 -9.23
CA ALA A 72 5.44 -2.33 -10.39
C ALA A 72 4.02 -2.77 -10.01
N GLN A 73 3.86 -3.55 -8.95
CA GLN A 73 2.52 -3.94 -8.46
C GLN A 73 1.71 -2.73 -8.04
N ALA A 74 2.31 -1.79 -7.31
CA ALA A 74 1.63 -0.58 -6.88
C ALA A 74 1.19 0.28 -8.08
N ALA A 75 2.04 0.45 -9.08
CA ALA A 75 1.72 1.23 -10.28
C ALA A 75 0.53 0.61 -11.05
N LEU A 76 0.53 -0.71 -11.23
CA LEU A 76 -0.58 -1.45 -11.85
C LEU A 76 -1.88 -1.26 -11.05
N LEU A 77 -1.82 -1.48 -9.73
CA LEU A 77 -2.98 -1.36 -8.85
C LEU A 77 -3.55 0.06 -8.90
N LEU A 78 -2.71 1.09 -8.79
CA LEU A 78 -3.14 2.49 -8.90
C LEU A 78 -3.73 2.84 -10.28
N CYS A 79 -3.41 2.08 -11.33
CA CYS A 79 -4.04 2.20 -12.65
C CYS A 79 -5.32 1.35 -12.81
N GLY A 80 -5.76 0.66 -11.76
CA GLY A 80 -6.92 -0.22 -11.86
C GLY A 80 -6.62 -1.53 -12.59
N VAL A 81 -5.39 -2.05 -12.49
CA VAL A 81 -5.02 -3.38 -13.01
C VAL A 81 -4.48 -4.25 -11.88
N ASN A 82 -5.08 -5.43 -11.70
CA ASN A 82 -4.75 -6.36 -10.63
C ASN A 82 -3.86 -7.46 -11.22
N PRO A 83 -2.55 -7.49 -10.90
CA PRO A 83 -1.63 -8.47 -11.48
C PRO A 83 -2.02 -9.93 -11.16
N LEU A 84 -2.80 -10.17 -10.11
CA LEU A 84 -3.23 -11.52 -9.73
C LEU A 84 -4.32 -12.10 -10.64
N HIS A 85 -4.93 -11.30 -11.51
CA HIS A 85 -5.86 -11.82 -12.53
C HIS A 85 -5.14 -12.59 -13.64
N TYR A 86 -3.83 -12.41 -13.77
CA TYR A 86 -3.03 -13.08 -14.77
C TYR A 86 -2.51 -14.41 -14.23
N LYS A 87 -2.41 -15.41 -15.10
CA LYS A 87 -1.89 -16.73 -14.72
C LYS A 87 -0.37 -16.73 -14.69
N GLY A 88 0.23 -17.55 -13.83
CA GLY A 88 1.66 -17.77 -13.76
C GLY A 88 2.27 -17.40 -12.41
N ASN A 89 3.59 -17.23 -12.39
CA ASN A 89 4.30 -16.77 -11.20
C ASN A 89 4.19 -15.24 -11.04
N PRO A 90 4.54 -14.67 -9.87
CA PRO A 90 4.39 -13.23 -9.63
C PRO A 90 5.09 -12.32 -10.64
N ALA A 91 6.24 -12.75 -11.20
CA ALA A 91 6.95 -11.96 -12.21
C ALA A 91 6.23 -11.96 -13.55
N THR A 92 5.76 -13.13 -14.01
CA THR A 92 4.99 -13.25 -15.27
C THR A 92 3.64 -12.54 -15.17
N GLN A 93 3.03 -12.53 -13.99
CA GLN A 93 1.79 -11.80 -13.70
C GLN A 93 1.94 -10.29 -13.89
N ILE A 94 3.03 -9.71 -13.36
CA ILE A 94 3.32 -8.29 -13.52
C ILE A 94 3.56 -7.95 -14.98
N VAL A 95 4.36 -8.75 -15.70
CA VAL A 95 4.64 -8.51 -17.12
C VAL A 95 3.36 -8.54 -17.96
N ALA A 96 2.53 -9.57 -17.78
CA ALA A 96 1.27 -9.68 -18.52
C ALA A 96 0.30 -8.52 -18.23
N ALA A 97 0.24 -8.07 -16.96
CA ALA A 97 -0.55 -6.90 -16.59
C ALA A 97 -0.03 -5.60 -17.20
N GLN A 98 1.29 -5.43 -17.30
CA GLN A 98 1.90 -4.27 -17.95
C GLN A 98 1.64 -4.28 -19.45
N GLU A 99 1.77 -5.44 -20.10
CA GLU A 99 1.45 -5.59 -21.52
C GLU A 99 -0.02 -5.23 -21.81
N ASP A 100 -0.95 -5.63 -20.94
CA ASP A 100 -2.38 -5.32 -21.10
C ASP A 100 -2.66 -3.82 -20.96
N ILE A 101 -2.05 -3.13 -19.98
CA ILE A 101 -2.12 -1.66 -19.88
C ILE A 101 -1.58 -1.01 -21.16
N GLU A 102 -0.45 -1.48 -21.67
CA GLU A 102 0.20 -0.88 -22.85
C GLU A 102 -0.58 -1.13 -24.16
N ALA A 103 -1.29 -2.27 -24.24
CA ALA A 103 -2.06 -2.67 -25.41
C ALA A 103 -3.45 -2.02 -25.50
N ALA A 104 -4.12 -1.77 -24.36
CA ALA A 104 -5.49 -1.26 -24.34
C ALA A 104 -5.55 0.23 -23.98
N PRO A 105 -6.30 1.07 -24.72
CA PRO A 105 -6.57 2.44 -24.29
C PRO A 105 -7.54 2.43 -23.10
N ILE A 106 -6.98 2.31 -21.89
CA ILE A 106 -7.73 2.39 -20.64
C ILE A 106 -7.81 3.87 -20.27
N ASN A 107 -8.98 4.48 -20.43
CA ASN A 107 -9.20 5.85 -19.98
C ASN A 107 -9.54 5.85 -18.49
N LEU A 108 -8.64 6.39 -17.68
CA LEU A 108 -8.85 6.61 -16.25
C LEU A 108 -9.69 7.87 -16.04
N SER A 109 -10.82 7.72 -15.36
CA SER A 109 -11.58 8.88 -14.88
C SER A 109 -10.76 9.59 -13.80
N MET A 110 -10.35 10.82 -14.06
CA MET A 110 -9.79 11.68 -13.04
C MET A 110 -10.90 12.34 -12.23
N HIS A 111 -10.69 12.41 -10.92
CA HIS A 111 -11.53 13.18 -10.02
C HIS A 111 -10.65 14.13 -9.21
N ASP A 112 -11.16 15.31 -8.88
CA ASP A 112 -10.53 16.21 -7.92
C ASP A 112 -10.74 15.72 -6.47
N GLU A 113 -10.21 16.47 -5.50
CA GLU A 113 -10.36 16.18 -4.06
C GLU A 113 -11.84 16.14 -3.62
N ASP A 114 -12.71 16.87 -4.32
CA ASP A 114 -14.16 16.91 -4.08
C ASP A 114 -14.92 15.79 -4.82
N GLY A 115 -14.21 14.91 -5.54
CA GLY A 115 -14.79 13.80 -6.29
C GLY A 115 -15.44 14.22 -7.61
N LYS A 116 -15.30 15.47 -8.05
CA LYS A 116 -15.79 15.93 -9.35
C LYS A 116 -14.86 15.47 -10.45
N ARG A 117 -15.46 14.94 -11.52
CA ARG A 117 -14.72 14.42 -12.68
C ARG A 117 -13.99 15.55 -13.41
N LEU A 118 -12.67 15.46 -13.49
CA LEU A 118 -11.82 16.43 -14.18
C LEU A 118 -11.59 16.10 -15.67
N GLY A 119 -11.73 14.82 -16.04
CA GLY A 119 -11.51 14.35 -17.40
C GLY A 119 -11.10 12.89 -17.46
N PHE A 120 -10.56 12.49 -18.61
CA PHE A 120 -9.96 11.18 -18.81
C PHE A 120 -8.47 11.33 -19.08
N ILE A 121 -7.66 10.44 -18.50
CA ILE A 121 -6.24 10.31 -18.82
C ILE A 121 -5.98 8.87 -19.27
N ASP A 122 -5.10 8.71 -20.25
CA ASP A 122 -4.61 7.41 -20.70
C ASP A 122 -3.85 6.71 -19.54
N ALA A 123 -4.33 5.54 -19.14
CA ALA A 123 -3.71 4.75 -18.07
C ALA A 123 -2.24 4.42 -18.36
N ARG A 124 -1.85 4.35 -19.63
CA ARG A 124 -0.45 4.11 -20.03
C ARG A 124 0.46 5.24 -19.59
N ASP A 125 0.03 6.47 -19.79
CA ASP A 125 0.80 7.65 -19.39
C ASP A 125 0.89 7.74 -17.87
N VAL A 126 -0.21 7.42 -17.17
CA VAL A 126 -0.22 7.35 -15.69
C VAL A 126 0.72 6.26 -15.19
N HIS A 127 0.61 5.05 -15.74
CA HIS A 127 1.43 3.90 -15.37
C HIS A 127 2.92 4.21 -15.56
N ARG A 128 3.31 4.76 -16.72
CA ARG A 128 4.70 5.16 -17.00
C ARG A 128 5.21 6.22 -16.03
N ARG A 129 4.38 7.22 -15.69
CA ARG A 129 4.72 8.25 -14.69
C ARG A 129 4.90 7.65 -13.29
N LEU A 130 4.03 6.72 -12.88
CA LEU A 130 4.12 6.05 -11.59
C LEU A 130 5.37 5.20 -11.49
N ILE A 131 5.68 4.39 -12.50
CA ILE A 131 6.91 3.58 -12.54
C ILE A 131 8.15 4.47 -12.44
N ALA A 132 8.23 5.53 -13.27
CA ALA A 132 9.36 6.46 -13.23
C ALA A 132 9.53 7.11 -11.85
N LEU A 133 8.42 7.52 -11.21
CA LEU A 133 8.43 8.08 -9.86
C LEU A 133 8.91 7.04 -8.85
N PHE A 134 8.37 5.83 -8.87
CA PHE A 134 8.66 4.81 -7.88
C PHE A 134 10.09 4.26 -8.01
N ASP A 135 10.58 4.08 -9.24
CA ASP A 135 11.96 3.69 -9.52
C ASP A 135 12.96 4.75 -9.05
N SER A 136 12.63 6.04 -9.22
CA SER A 136 13.47 7.14 -8.70
C SER A 136 13.67 7.05 -7.18
N ILE A 137 12.65 6.57 -6.45
CA ILE A 137 12.69 6.41 -5.00
C ILE A 137 13.47 5.16 -4.61
N GLN A 138 13.25 4.03 -5.30
CA GLN A 138 13.99 2.78 -5.03
C GLN A 138 15.49 2.94 -5.25
N ASN A 139 15.91 3.73 -6.25
CA ASN A 139 17.33 3.99 -6.52
C ASN A 139 18.02 4.82 -5.42
N THR A 140 17.26 5.52 -4.57
CA THR A 140 17.82 6.34 -3.47
C THR A 140 17.90 5.61 -2.13
N LYS A 141 17.10 4.55 -1.94
CA LYS A 141 17.02 3.78 -0.69
C LYS A 141 16.85 2.30 -1.02
N THR A 142 17.89 1.51 -0.73
CA THR A 142 17.97 0.04 -0.82
C THR A 142 16.60 -0.68 -0.86
N ASN A 143 16.15 -1.11 -2.05
CA ASN A 143 15.07 -2.09 -2.29
C ASN A 143 13.92 -2.13 -1.26
N GLU A 144 13.50 -0.96 -0.75
CA GLU A 144 12.49 -0.87 0.30
C GLU A 144 11.15 -1.28 -0.32
N GLN A 145 10.67 -2.46 0.06
CA GLN A 145 9.29 -2.81 -0.18
C GLN A 145 8.42 -1.92 0.72
N ARG A 146 7.32 -1.40 0.18
CA ARG A 146 6.41 -0.47 0.85
C ARG A 146 5.00 -1.02 0.80
N THR A 147 4.13 -0.56 1.69
CA THR A 147 2.70 -0.87 1.61
C THR A 147 2.04 -0.11 0.46
N LEU A 148 0.90 -0.58 -0.04
CA LEU A 148 0.17 0.13 -1.10
C LEU A 148 -0.21 1.56 -0.68
N LEU A 149 -0.58 1.75 0.59
CA LEU A 149 -0.91 3.07 1.15
C LEU A 149 0.28 4.04 1.10
N GLN A 150 1.50 3.54 1.33
CA GLN A 150 2.71 4.35 1.23
C GLN A 150 2.99 4.77 -0.22
N TRP A 151 2.84 3.86 -1.19
CA TRP A 151 2.97 4.18 -2.61
C TRP A 151 1.92 5.18 -3.10
N LEU A 152 0.67 4.99 -2.68
CA LEU A 152 -0.39 5.94 -2.95
C LEU A 152 -0.07 7.34 -2.40
N ASN A 153 0.39 7.44 -1.16
CA ASN A 153 0.76 8.73 -0.56
C ASN A 153 1.88 9.43 -1.34
N ILE A 154 2.83 8.66 -1.89
CA ILE A 154 3.88 9.17 -2.79
C ILE A 154 3.26 9.69 -4.08
N ALA A 155 2.40 8.91 -4.75
CA ALA A 155 1.73 9.32 -5.98
C ALA A 155 0.90 10.60 -5.78
N ARG A 156 0.17 10.69 -4.66
CA ARG A 156 -0.67 11.83 -4.30
C ARG A 156 0.15 13.10 -4.07
N LYS A 157 1.29 13.00 -3.36
CA LYS A 157 2.22 14.13 -3.16
C LYS A 157 2.87 14.61 -4.46
N SER A 158 3.00 13.73 -5.44
CA SER A 158 3.52 14.06 -6.78
C SER A 158 2.42 14.44 -7.77
N GLU A 159 1.18 14.62 -7.30
CA GLU A 159 0.02 14.99 -8.12
C GLU A 159 -0.19 14.06 -9.33
N ILE A 160 0.16 12.78 -9.17
CA ILE A 160 -0.09 11.76 -10.19
C ILE A 160 -1.50 11.20 -9.97
N PRO A 161 -2.38 11.28 -10.97
CA PRO A 161 -3.73 10.72 -10.87
C PRO A 161 -3.67 9.21 -10.71
N TYR A 162 -4.71 8.65 -10.11
CA TYR A 162 -4.88 7.22 -9.93
C TYR A 162 -6.36 6.84 -10.09
N HIS A 163 -6.63 5.56 -10.28
CA HIS A 163 -7.97 5.06 -10.55
C HIS A 163 -8.88 5.25 -9.34
N THR A 164 -10.14 5.61 -9.62
CA THR A 164 -11.19 5.88 -8.62
C THR A 164 -11.53 4.74 -7.67
N TRP A 165 -11.10 3.50 -7.96
CA TRP A 165 -11.37 2.39 -7.08
C TRP A 165 -10.63 2.62 -5.77
N VAL A 166 -9.41 3.17 -5.84
CA VAL A 166 -8.60 3.49 -4.66
C VAL A 166 -9.38 4.44 -3.76
N ASN A 167 -10.03 5.45 -4.35
CA ASN A 167 -10.89 6.37 -3.59
C ASN A 167 -12.06 5.65 -2.93
N HIS A 168 -12.71 4.66 -3.55
CA HIS A 168 -13.81 3.92 -2.91
C HIS A 168 -13.36 3.20 -1.63
N PHE A 169 -12.12 2.68 -1.59
CA PHE A 169 -11.58 2.01 -0.39
C PHE A 169 -10.90 2.97 0.58
N LEU A 170 -10.57 4.18 0.16
CA LEU A 170 -10.06 5.23 1.04
C LEU A 170 -11.16 6.15 1.57
N THR A 171 -12.30 6.23 0.88
CA THR A 171 -13.41 7.09 1.31
C THR A 171 -13.88 6.56 2.66
N PRO A 172 -13.96 7.44 3.67
CA PRO A 172 -14.08 7.04 5.06
C PRO A 172 -15.45 6.44 5.45
N GLY A 173 -16.31 6.09 4.51
CA GLY A 173 -17.56 5.38 4.81
C GLY A 173 -17.35 4.09 5.62
N ASP A 174 -16.27 3.36 5.34
CA ASP A 174 -15.86 2.17 6.10
C ASP A 174 -14.51 2.35 6.84
N ALA A 175 -13.74 3.39 6.47
CA ALA A 175 -12.50 3.72 7.17
C ALA A 175 -12.73 4.44 8.50
N ASP A 176 -13.86 5.15 8.70
CA ASP A 176 -14.20 5.70 10.03
C ASP A 176 -14.50 4.58 11.02
N GLU A 177 -15.16 3.49 10.62
CA GLU A 177 -15.47 2.40 11.55
C GLU A 177 -14.20 1.61 11.94
N LEU A 178 -13.27 1.40 10.99
CA LEU A 178 -11.95 0.82 11.26
C LEU A 178 -11.00 1.78 11.98
N SER A 179 -11.10 3.09 11.72
CA SER A 179 -10.34 4.16 12.39
C SER A 179 -10.82 4.31 13.83
N GLU A 180 -12.11 4.46 14.08
CA GLU A 180 -12.70 4.53 15.42
C GLU A 180 -12.42 3.25 16.20
N THR A 181 -12.50 2.07 15.57
CA THR A 181 -12.18 0.81 16.24
C THR A 181 -10.70 0.72 16.62
N ARG A 182 -9.79 1.10 15.71
CA ARG A 182 -8.34 1.16 16.02
C ARG A 182 -8.02 2.23 17.04
N GLU A 183 -8.62 3.40 16.91
CA GLU A 183 -8.44 4.52 17.82
C GLU A 183 -8.94 4.14 19.23
N ARG A 184 -10.11 3.50 19.33
CA ARG A 184 -10.62 2.93 20.58
C ARG A 184 -9.68 1.88 21.14
N SER A 185 -9.05 1.06 20.31
CA SER A 185 -8.03 0.09 20.72
C SER A 185 -6.76 0.77 21.24
N TYR A 186 -6.22 1.76 20.53
CA TYR A 186 -5.05 2.54 20.96
C TYR A 186 -5.30 3.29 22.26
N ARG A 187 -6.49 3.86 22.44
CA ARG A 187 -6.88 4.51 23.69
C ARG A 187 -6.98 3.53 24.86
N LYS A 188 -7.51 2.32 24.64
CA LYS A 188 -7.49 1.25 25.67
C LYS A 188 -6.07 0.86 26.04
N GLN A 189 -5.16 0.77 25.07
CA GLN A 189 -3.75 0.45 25.30
C GLN A 189 -3.03 1.57 26.07
N ILE A 190 -3.24 2.83 25.69
CA ILE A 190 -2.69 4.00 26.40
C ILE A 190 -3.22 4.06 27.83
N ALA A 191 -4.52 3.85 28.05
CA ALA A 191 -5.12 3.80 29.38
C ALA A 191 -4.54 2.65 30.23
N GLY A 192 -4.38 1.46 29.66
CA GLY A 192 -3.76 0.32 30.35
C GLY A 192 -2.30 0.58 30.74
N LEU A 193 -1.51 1.19 29.85
CA LEU A 193 -0.11 1.56 30.12
C LEU A 193 0.00 2.65 31.19
N ALA A 194 -0.84 3.70 31.10
CA ALA A 194 -0.92 4.73 32.12
C ALA A 194 -1.26 4.14 33.50
N MET A 195 -2.18 3.17 33.55
CA MET A 195 -2.55 2.50 34.79
C MET A 195 -1.42 1.60 35.33
N LEU A 196 -0.71 0.88 34.46
CA LEU A 196 0.45 0.07 34.85
C LEU A 196 1.55 0.95 35.47
N LEU A 197 1.83 2.09 34.84
CA LEU A 197 2.79 3.08 35.34
C LEU A 197 2.31 3.71 36.66
N ALA A 198 1.01 3.97 36.78
CA ALA A 198 0.42 4.52 38.00
C ALA A 198 0.53 3.55 39.19
N ASN A 199 0.26 2.27 38.96
CA ASN A 199 0.40 1.23 39.98
C ASN A 199 1.87 1.04 40.40
N LYS A 200 2.80 1.08 39.43
CA LYS A 200 4.24 0.96 39.68
C LYS A 200 4.83 2.15 40.43
N SER A 201 4.33 3.36 40.19
CA SER A 201 4.91 4.59 40.75
C SER A 201 4.43 4.93 42.16
N ASN A 202 3.44 4.21 42.73
CA ASN A 202 2.74 4.54 43.99
C ASN A 202 2.14 5.97 44.06
N ARG A 203 2.36 6.81 43.03
CA ARG A 203 2.05 8.24 43.00
C ARG A 203 0.55 8.53 42.93
N TYR A 204 -0.23 7.59 42.44
CA TYR A 204 -1.67 7.76 42.21
C TYR A 204 -2.53 6.89 43.12
N LYS A 205 -1.99 6.35 44.20
CA LYS A 205 -2.80 5.61 45.17
C LYS A 205 -3.60 6.55 46.06
N LYS A 206 -4.85 6.19 46.32
CA LYS A 206 -5.64 6.75 47.42
C LYS A 206 -5.16 6.17 48.75
N ASP A 207 -5.67 6.72 49.85
CA ASP A 207 -5.35 6.26 51.21
C ASP A 207 -5.74 4.78 51.45
N ASP A 208 -6.71 4.26 50.69
CA ASP A 208 -7.12 2.85 50.71
C ASP A 208 -6.23 1.92 49.86
N GLY A 209 -5.19 2.46 49.24
CA GLY A 209 -4.25 1.73 48.37
C GLY A 209 -4.75 1.48 46.95
N THR A 210 -5.96 1.91 46.61
CA THR A 210 -6.53 1.77 45.25
C THR A 210 -6.07 2.91 44.33
N PRO A 211 -5.98 2.70 43.00
CA PRO A 211 -5.62 3.76 42.06
C PRO A 211 -6.69 4.86 41.99
N ASN A 212 -6.25 6.13 41.98
CA ASN A 212 -7.10 7.29 41.78
C ASN A 212 -7.22 7.64 40.30
N ALA A 213 -8.33 7.24 39.68
CA ALA A 213 -8.60 7.46 38.26
C ALA A 213 -8.55 8.94 37.84
N ASP A 214 -8.98 9.87 38.70
CA ASP A 214 -9.00 11.30 38.37
C ASP A 214 -7.57 11.85 38.23
N ASN A 215 -6.69 11.52 39.17
CA ASN A 215 -5.29 11.93 39.12
C ASN A 215 -4.55 11.30 37.91
N ILE A 216 -4.90 10.06 37.55
CA ILE A 216 -4.32 9.40 36.36
C ILE A 216 -4.81 10.09 35.09
N ALA A 217 -6.10 10.43 35.01
CA ALA A 217 -6.68 11.11 33.86
C ALA A 217 -6.07 12.51 33.67
N ASP A 218 -5.83 13.24 34.76
CA ASP A 218 -5.25 14.57 34.72
C ASP A 218 -3.77 14.54 34.26
N ASP A 219 -2.97 13.56 34.68
CA ASP A 219 -1.59 13.41 34.18
C ASP A 219 -1.55 12.90 32.73
N VAL A 220 -2.47 12.00 32.34
CA VAL A 220 -2.63 11.60 30.92
C VAL A 220 -3.01 12.81 30.06
N ARG A 221 -3.88 13.70 30.55
CA ARG A 221 -4.21 14.95 29.85
C ARG A 221 -2.96 15.82 29.67
N SER A 222 -2.17 16.00 30.72
CA SER A 222 -0.92 16.78 30.66
C SER A 222 0.06 16.25 29.59
N LEU A 223 0.04 14.95 29.31
CA LEU A 223 0.83 14.34 28.23
C LEU A 223 0.23 14.54 26.83
N LEU A 224 -1.09 14.65 26.73
CA LEU A 224 -1.81 14.80 25.46
C LEU A 224 -1.96 16.27 25.03
N ASP A 225 -2.04 17.21 25.97
CA ASP A 225 -2.18 18.66 25.74
C ASP A 225 -1.12 19.26 24.78
N PRO A 226 0.16 18.83 24.80
CA PRO A 226 1.18 19.32 23.88
C PRO A 226 0.99 18.82 22.43
N LEU A 227 0.17 17.79 22.21
CA LEU A 227 -0.04 17.23 20.88
C LEU A 227 -0.96 18.14 20.05
N PRO A 228 -0.73 18.25 18.73
CA PRO A 228 -1.66 18.94 17.84
C PRO A 228 -3.08 18.41 18.01
N ARG A 229 -4.08 19.29 18.05
CA ARG A 229 -5.50 18.92 18.29
C ARG A 229 -6.06 17.87 17.32
N GLU A 230 -5.46 17.78 16.15
CA GLU A 230 -5.74 16.77 15.12
C GLU A 230 -5.49 15.35 15.64
N ASN A 231 -4.51 15.18 16.53
CA ASN A 231 -4.11 13.93 17.17
C ASN A 231 -4.84 13.65 18.50
N THR A 232 -5.63 14.61 19.00
CA THR A 232 -6.40 14.49 20.26
C THR A 232 -7.90 14.43 20.04
N ARG A 233 -8.35 14.32 18.77
CA ARG A 233 -9.78 14.13 18.46
C ARG A 233 -10.31 12.93 19.24
N GLY A 234 -11.48 13.12 19.86
CA GLY A 234 -12.17 12.19 20.74
C GLY A 234 -11.46 11.82 22.07
N ALA A 235 -10.31 12.41 22.39
CA ALA A 235 -9.72 12.34 23.73
C ALA A 235 -10.24 13.48 24.62
N GLY A 236 -11.56 13.76 24.57
CA GLY A 236 -12.16 14.78 25.43
C GLY A 236 -12.08 14.40 26.90
N ASP A 237 -12.04 15.39 27.78
CA ASP A 237 -11.86 15.22 29.23
C ASP A 237 -12.76 14.15 29.85
N THR A 238 -14.05 14.22 29.50
CA THR A 238 -15.06 13.27 29.96
C THR A 238 -14.73 11.86 29.47
N GLN A 239 -14.27 11.73 28.22
CA GLN A 239 -14.00 10.47 27.55
C GLN A 239 -12.73 9.80 28.05
N ILE A 240 -11.68 10.57 28.39
CA ILE A 240 -10.47 10.04 29.03
C ILE A 240 -10.81 9.45 30.40
N ARG A 241 -11.55 10.20 31.23
CA ARG A 241 -11.97 9.73 32.56
C ARG A 241 -12.85 8.48 32.47
N GLU A 242 -13.83 8.49 31.57
CA GLU A 242 -14.75 7.37 31.40
C GLU A 242 -14.04 6.09 30.91
N ASN A 243 -13.07 6.23 30.00
CA ASN A 243 -12.28 5.10 29.50
C ASN A 243 -11.34 4.52 30.57
N ILE A 244 -10.70 5.37 31.37
CA ILE A 244 -9.86 4.93 32.49
C ILE A 244 -10.72 4.25 33.56
N GLY A 245 -11.89 4.81 33.89
CA GLY A 245 -12.85 4.21 34.81
C GLY A 245 -13.30 2.81 34.37
N LYS A 246 -13.72 2.66 33.11
CA LYS A 246 -14.07 1.34 32.52
C LYS A 246 -12.88 0.38 32.53
N GLY A 247 -11.67 0.88 32.28
CA GLY A 247 -10.43 0.10 32.39
C GLY A 247 -10.18 -0.43 33.80
N MET A 248 -10.42 0.39 34.83
CA MET A 248 -10.31 -0.05 36.23
C MET A 248 -11.34 -1.12 36.58
N GLU A 249 -12.59 -0.96 36.14
CA GLU A 249 -13.66 -1.93 36.38
C GLU A 249 -13.35 -3.29 35.76
N LEU A 250 -12.84 -3.30 34.53
CA LEU A 250 -12.43 -4.52 33.82
C LEU A 250 -11.24 -5.22 34.47
N LEU A 251 -10.32 -4.47 35.09
CA LEU A 251 -9.14 -5.05 35.74
C LEU A 251 -9.42 -5.49 37.18
N GLN A 252 -10.59 -5.13 37.72
CA GLN A 252 -11.08 -5.58 39.04
C GLN A 252 -11.92 -6.87 38.98
N LEU A 253 -11.89 -7.64 37.87
CA LEU A 253 -12.58 -8.94 37.75
C LEU A 253 -12.24 -9.93 38.88
N PRO A 254 -13.21 -10.77 39.30
CA PRO A 254 -14.39 -10.48 40.09
C PRO A 254 -14.09 -10.55 41.61
N LYS A 255 -14.95 -9.95 42.46
CA LYS A 255 -15.09 -10.44 43.84
C LYS A 255 -15.49 -11.91 43.73
N LYS A 256 -14.61 -12.84 44.12
CA LYS A 256 -14.99 -14.23 44.40
C LYS A 256 -16.13 -14.16 45.42
N SER A 257 -17.35 -14.41 44.95
CA SER A 257 -18.49 -14.78 45.78
C SER A 257 -18.21 -16.09 46.49
#